data_AF-S2XW26-F1
#
_entry.id   AF-S2XW26-F1
#
_cell.length_a   1.000
_cell.length_b   1.000
_cell.length_c   1.000
_cell.angle_alpha   90.00
_cell.angle_beta   90.00
_cell.angle_gamma   90.00
#
_symmetry.space_group_name_H-M   'P 1'
#
loop_
_entity.id
_entity.type
_entity.pdbx_description
1 polymer ?
#
loop_
_entity_poly.entity_id
_entity_poly.type
_entity_poly.pdbx_seq_one_letter_code
_entity_poly.pdbx_strand_id
1 'polypeptide(L)'
;MTDRFADRTAPVSVPRPARRMLSTTRSFTVGQGKGYLTVARTPDGRVAGVTVRMAKQGSTLAGMLDAFSTTVTRGLQHGVPLETLVADYVGTRFEPAGPTDDPDIRQACSVMDYVGRRLALDHLPYATRAALGVLTTQERTAQQTHGNTKTPAGTWVPAGVTP
;
A
#
# COMPACT_ATOMS: atom_id res chain seq x y z
N MET A 1 -10.52 58.92 -17.34
CA MET A 1 -10.92 57.52 -17.54
C MET A 1 -10.28 56.73 -16.40
N THR A 2 -10.98 56.67 -15.28
CA THR A 2 -10.52 56.12 -14.00
C THR A 2 -11.09 54.71 -13.80
N ASP A 3 -10.36 53.93 -13.02
CA ASP A 3 -10.77 52.73 -12.28
C ASP A 3 -10.60 51.36 -12.97
N ARG A 4 -9.75 50.52 -12.33
CA ARG A 4 -10.03 49.12 -11.92
C ARG A 4 -8.72 48.41 -11.53
N PHE A 5 -8.06 48.87 -10.46
CA PHE A 5 -7.25 47.96 -9.65
C PHE A 5 -8.15 47.42 -8.56
N ALA A 6 -9.00 46.46 -8.94
CA ALA A 6 -9.82 45.72 -8.02
C ALA A 6 -8.91 45.00 -7.01
N ASP A 7 -9.07 45.41 -5.77
CA ASP A 7 -8.62 44.78 -4.54
C ASP A 7 -8.78 43.25 -4.63
N ARG A 8 -7.66 42.54 -4.76
CA ARG A 8 -7.60 41.10 -4.51
C ARG A 8 -7.10 40.92 -3.09
N THR A 9 -7.98 41.12 -2.14
CA THR A 9 -7.78 40.63 -0.78
C THR A 9 -7.76 39.10 -0.86
N ALA A 10 -6.57 38.51 -0.91
CA ALA A 10 -6.43 37.06 -0.83
C ALA A 10 -7.04 36.59 0.51
N PRO A 11 -7.84 35.50 0.53
CA PRO A 11 -8.42 35.03 1.77
C PRO A 11 -7.30 34.71 2.77
N VAL A 12 -7.37 35.31 3.96
CA VAL A 12 -6.49 35.00 5.06
C VAL A 12 -6.64 33.50 5.36
N SER A 13 -5.59 32.73 5.12
CA SER A 13 -5.56 31.31 5.46
C SER A 13 -5.57 31.20 6.98
N VAL A 14 -6.74 30.98 7.56
CA VAL A 14 -6.87 30.65 9.00
C VAL A 14 -6.02 29.41 9.25
N PRO A 15 -4.97 29.45 10.10
CA PRO A 15 -4.20 28.27 10.41
C PRO A 15 -5.14 27.26 11.08
N ARG A 16 -5.50 26.20 10.37
CA ARG A 16 -6.23 25.09 10.98
C ARG A 16 -5.34 24.58 12.13
N PRO A 17 -5.86 24.45 13.36
CA PRO A 17 -5.05 23.94 14.46
C PRO A 17 -4.43 22.63 14.02
N ALA A 18 -3.11 22.49 14.19
CA ALA A 18 -2.37 21.30 13.82
C ALA A 18 -2.97 20.12 14.59
N ARG A 19 -3.94 19.44 13.96
CA ARG A 19 -4.63 18.31 14.54
C ARG A 19 -3.56 17.27 14.81
N ARG A 20 -3.28 17.00 16.08
CA ARG A 20 -2.20 16.09 16.51
C ARG A 20 -2.34 14.77 15.75
N MET A 21 -1.42 14.52 14.83
CA MET A 21 -1.43 13.32 14.00
C MET A 21 -0.83 12.17 14.80
N LEU A 22 -1.39 10.98 14.64
CA LEU A 22 -0.81 9.75 15.16
C LEU A 22 0.09 9.17 14.07
N SER A 23 1.40 9.07 14.32
CA SER A 23 2.34 8.47 13.39
C SER A 23 2.73 7.06 13.81
N THR A 24 2.85 6.16 12.85
CA THR A 24 3.42 4.82 13.06
C THR A 24 4.53 4.62 12.05
N THR A 25 5.70 4.23 12.53
CA THR A 25 6.86 3.93 11.69
C THR A 25 7.16 2.44 11.72
N ARG A 26 7.30 1.85 10.54
CA ARG A 26 7.69 0.44 10.35
C ARG A 26 8.98 0.39 9.55
N SER A 27 9.99 -0.31 10.07
CA SER A 27 11.12 -0.72 9.25
C SER A 27 10.72 -1.91 8.38
N PHE A 28 11.27 -1.97 7.17
CA PHE A 28 11.06 -3.09 6.28
C PHE A 28 12.31 -3.35 5.45
N THR A 29 12.35 -4.53 4.84
CA THR A 29 13.40 -4.92 3.89
C THR A 29 12.74 -5.37 2.59
N VAL A 30 13.25 -4.92 1.44
CA VAL A 30 12.85 -5.43 0.12
C VAL A 30 14.13 -5.76 -0.66
N GLY A 31 14.34 -7.05 -0.93
CA GLY A 31 15.59 -7.53 -1.48
C GLY A 31 16.77 -7.16 -0.58
N GLN A 32 17.72 -6.37 -1.10
CA GLN A 32 18.86 -5.87 -0.33
C GLN A 32 18.61 -4.46 0.28
N GLY A 33 17.47 -3.83 -0.03
CA GLY A 33 17.15 -2.49 0.40
C GLY A 33 16.42 -2.47 1.74
N LYS A 34 17.03 -1.86 2.77
CA LYS A 34 16.34 -1.56 4.04
C LYS A 34 15.66 -0.19 3.95
N GLY A 35 14.39 -0.13 4.33
CA GLY A 35 13.57 1.08 4.32
C GLY A 35 12.75 1.28 5.58
N TYR A 36 12.13 2.46 5.65
CA TYR A 36 11.23 2.88 6.71
C TYR A 36 9.98 3.48 6.08
N LEU A 37 8.82 2.96 6.49
CA LEU A 37 7.51 3.44 6.11
C LEU A 37 6.90 4.13 7.34
N THR A 38 6.63 5.42 7.23
CA THR A 38 5.92 6.19 8.24
C THR A 38 4.54 6.55 7.72
N VAL A 39 3.51 6.14 8.46
CA VAL A 39 2.11 6.48 8.14
C VAL A 39 1.59 7.42 9.20
N ALA A 40 1.15 8.61 8.77
CA ALA A 40 0.49 9.58 9.62
C ALA A 40 -1.03 9.42 9.49
N ARG A 41 -1.73 9.34 10.62
CA ARG A 41 -3.18 9.20 10.69
C ARG A 41 -3.81 10.34 11.46
N THR A 42 -5.03 10.70 11.08
CA THR A 42 -5.88 11.57 11.90
C THR A 42 -6.38 10.80 13.13
N PRO A 43 -6.86 11.50 14.17
CA PRO A 43 -7.55 10.87 15.30
C PRO A 43 -8.75 10.01 14.89
N ASP A 44 -9.38 10.34 13.75
CA ASP A 44 -10.52 9.60 13.20
C ASP A 44 -10.09 8.32 12.44
N GLY A 45 -8.80 7.95 12.47
CA GLY A 45 -8.27 6.75 11.84
C GLY A 45 -7.93 6.89 10.35
N ARG A 46 -8.27 8.02 9.70
CA ARG A 46 -7.95 8.24 8.29
C ARG A 46 -6.45 8.44 8.07
N VAL A 47 -5.89 7.78 7.06
CA VAL A 47 -4.52 8.03 6.62
C VAL A 47 -4.43 9.42 6.01
N ALA A 48 -3.52 10.23 6.55
CA ALA A 48 -3.33 11.64 6.19
C ALA A 48 -1.93 11.96 5.68
N GLY A 49 -1.02 10.99 5.71
CA GLY A 49 0.30 11.12 5.11
C GLY A 49 1.04 9.79 5.08
N VAL A 50 1.89 9.63 4.07
CA VAL A 50 2.77 8.48 3.91
C VAL A 50 4.16 9.00 3.57
N THR A 51 5.16 8.52 4.28
CA THR A 51 6.56 8.86 4.04
C THR A 51 7.38 7.59 3.94
N VAL A 52 8.17 7.48 2.87
CA VAL A 52 9.03 6.34 2.61
C VAL A 52 10.48 6.81 2.54
N ARG A 53 11.35 6.16 3.29
CA ARG A 53 12.80 6.43 3.29
C ARG A 53 13.58 5.13 3.13
N MET A 54 14.73 5.18 2.49
CA MET A 54 15.67 4.03 2.43
C MET A 54 16.94 4.35 3.22
N ALA A 55 17.50 3.34 3.87
CA ALA A 55 18.65 3.47 4.77
C ALA A 55 19.98 3.70 4.03
N LYS A 56 20.14 3.12 2.84
CA LYS A 56 21.38 3.19 2.04
C LYS A 56 21.04 3.43 0.58
N GLN A 57 20.80 4.68 0.21
CA GLN A 57 20.61 5.07 -1.20
C GLN A 57 21.35 6.37 -1.51
N GLY A 58 21.73 6.55 -2.78
CA GLY A 58 22.29 7.81 -3.26
C GLY A 58 21.30 8.97 -3.12
N SER A 59 21.82 10.19 -3.07
CA SER A 59 21.04 11.43 -2.86
C SER A 59 19.91 11.61 -3.87
N THR A 60 20.08 11.17 -5.11
CA THR A 60 19.07 11.25 -6.18
C THR A 60 17.81 10.45 -5.85
N LEU A 61 17.95 9.19 -5.42
CA LEU A 61 16.80 8.36 -5.06
C LEU A 61 16.14 8.85 -3.77
N ALA A 62 16.94 9.38 -2.83
CA ALA A 62 16.42 10.02 -1.63
C ALA A 62 15.56 11.25 -1.93
N GLY A 63 16.02 12.12 -2.83
CA GLY A 63 15.24 13.28 -3.26
C GLY A 63 13.93 12.86 -3.96
N MET A 64 13.97 11.87 -4.84
CA MET A 64 12.77 11.37 -5.52
C MET A 64 11.75 10.76 -4.55
N LEU A 65 12.19 9.95 -3.59
CA LEU A 65 11.30 9.37 -2.57
C LEU A 65 10.72 10.42 -1.61
N ASP A 66 11.48 11.47 -1.29
CA ASP A 66 11.01 12.57 -0.45
C ASP A 66 9.97 13.43 -1.18
N ALA A 67 10.24 13.77 -2.45
CA ALA A 67 9.28 14.46 -3.31
C ALA A 67 8.01 13.62 -3.51
N PHE A 68 8.16 12.33 -3.76
CA PHE A 68 7.04 11.40 -3.86
C PHE A 68 6.22 11.36 -2.57
N SER A 69 6.87 11.14 -1.42
CA SER A 69 6.22 11.11 -0.10
C SER A 69 5.42 12.39 0.15
N THR A 70 5.99 13.54 -0.23
CA THR A 70 5.34 14.85 -0.11
C THR A 70 4.11 14.95 -1.02
N THR A 71 4.23 14.54 -2.28
CA THR A 71 3.13 14.54 -3.25
C THR A 71 1.97 13.66 -2.80
N VAL A 72 2.25 12.43 -2.35
CA VAL A 72 1.24 11.48 -1.87
C VAL A 72 0.54 12.01 -0.63
N THR A 73 1.32 12.54 0.32
CA THR A 73 0.79 13.14 1.54
C THR A 73 -0.13 14.32 1.23
N ARG A 74 0.27 15.18 0.30
CA ARG A 74 -0.58 16.29 -0.17
C ARG A 74 -1.85 15.78 -0.87
N GLY A 75 -1.75 14.77 -1.72
CA GLY A 75 -2.90 14.15 -2.38
C GLY A 75 -3.94 13.63 -1.37
N LEU A 76 -3.49 12.90 -0.36
CA LEU A 76 -4.35 12.41 0.73
C LEU A 76 -5.02 13.56 1.49
N GLN A 77 -4.29 14.65 1.75
CA GLN A 77 -4.84 15.85 2.41
C GLN A 77 -5.89 16.58 1.57
N HIS A 78 -5.79 16.53 0.24
CA HIS A 78 -6.78 17.09 -0.69
C HIS A 78 -7.94 16.13 -1.01
N GLY A 79 -7.98 14.94 -0.38
CA GLY A 79 -9.12 14.03 -0.48
C GLY A 79 -8.97 12.90 -1.51
N VAL A 80 -7.76 12.67 -2.06
CA VAL A 80 -7.51 11.47 -2.87
C VAL A 80 -7.76 10.22 -2.02
N PRO A 81 -8.59 9.27 -2.48
CA PRO A 81 -8.83 8.02 -1.75
C PRO A 81 -7.54 7.20 -1.63
N LEU A 82 -7.32 6.62 -0.45
CA LEU A 82 -6.15 5.75 -0.22
C LEU A 82 -6.14 4.55 -1.18
N GLU A 83 -7.31 3.98 -1.47
CA GLU A 83 -7.48 2.86 -2.39
C GLU A 83 -6.91 3.16 -3.78
N THR A 84 -7.15 4.35 -4.31
CA THR A 84 -6.62 4.77 -5.62
C THR A 84 -5.10 4.74 -5.63
N LEU A 85 -4.47 5.31 -4.60
CA LEU A 85 -3.01 5.31 -4.47
C LEU A 85 -2.45 3.89 -4.31
N VAL A 86 -3.12 3.04 -3.55
CA VAL A 86 -2.72 1.64 -3.39
C VAL A 86 -2.79 0.90 -4.72
N ALA A 87 -3.86 1.08 -5.49
CA ALA A 87 -4.03 0.47 -6.81
C ALA A 87 -2.89 0.87 -7.77
N ASP A 88 -2.45 2.13 -7.74
CA ASP A 88 -1.35 2.62 -8.58
C ASP A 88 0.02 2.03 -8.21
N TYR A 89 0.21 1.60 -6.96
CA TYR A 89 1.50 1.08 -6.47
C TYR A 89 1.60 -0.44 -6.56
N VAL A 90 0.49 -1.16 -6.33
CA VAL A 90 0.47 -2.62 -6.37
C VAL A 90 0.83 -3.09 -7.78
N GLY A 91 1.85 -3.95 -7.87
CA GLY A 91 2.33 -4.51 -9.12
C GLY A 91 3.38 -3.65 -9.85
N THR A 92 3.72 -2.46 -9.33
CA THR A 92 4.85 -1.66 -9.87
C THR A 92 6.17 -2.40 -9.74
N ARG A 93 7.02 -2.33 -10.78
CA ARG A 93 8.26 -3.10 -10.88
C ARG A 93 9.47 -2.19 -11.10
N PHE A 94 10.39 -2.20 -10.15
CA PHE A 94 11.70 -1.55 -10.23
C PHE A 94 12.56 -1.97 -9.03
N GLU A 95 13.87 -1.82 -9.12
CA GLU A 95 14.80 -2.16 -8.03
C GLU A 95 14.82 -1.08 -6.94
N PRO A 96 14.89 -1.42 -5.64
CA PRO A 96 15.04 -2.77 -5.08
C PRO A 96 13.77 -3.64 -5.16
N ALA A 97 13.92 -4.90 -5.59
CA ALA A 97 12.89 -5.93 -5.59
C ALA A 97 13.38 -7.22 -4.89
N GLY A 98 12.45 -8.06 -4.42
CA GLY A 98 12.79 -9.39 -3.89
C GLY A 98 12.07 -9.76 -2.60
N PRO A 99 12.65 -10.67 -1.79
CA PRO A 99 12.04 -11.12 -0.54
C PRO A 99 11.95 -9.96 0.47
N THR A 100 10.99 -10.06 1.38
CA THR A 100 10.80 -9.08 2.46
C THR A 100 10.85 -9.74 3.84
N ASP A 101 10.93 -8.90 4.88
CA ASP A 101 10.81 -9.30 6.29
C ASP A 101 9.35 -9.29 6.80
N ASP A 102 8.37 -9.06 5.93
CA ASP A 102 6.95 -9.06 6.27
C ASP A 102 6.33 -10.45 6.02
N PRO A 103 5.78 -11.11 7.06
CA PRO A 103 5.17 -12.44 6.91
C PRO A 103 3.97 -12.46 5.96
N ASP A 104 3.28 -11.34 5.77
CA ASP A 104 2.13 -11.23 4.86
C ASP A 104 2.52 -10.83 3.43
N ILE A 105 3.71 -10.25 3.23
CA ILE A 105 4.19 -9.76 1.93
C ILE A 105 5.56 -10.37 1.62
N ARG A 106 5.64 -11.70 1.52
CA ARG A 106 6.92 -12.43 1.41
C ARG A 106 7.83 -12.00 0.25
N GLN A 107 7.25 -11.53 -0.86
CA GLN A 107 7.98 -10.97 -2.00
C GLN A 107 7.28 -9.70 -2.50
N ALA A 108 8.09 -8.71 -2.86
CA ALA A 108 7.64 -7.48 -3.49
C ALA A 108 8.42 -7.24 -4.79
N CYS A 109 7.74 -6.70 -5.80
CA CYS A 109 8.35 -6.38 -7.10
C CYS A 109 9.00 -4.99 -7.14
N SER A 110 8.81 -4.20 -6.08
CA SER A 110 9.47 -2.93 -5.84
C SER A 110 9.20 -2.44 -4.42
N VAL A 111 9.88 -1.37 -4.00
CA VAL A 111 9.59 -0.68 -2.74
C VAL A 111 8.17 -0.08 -2.75
N MET A 112 7.69 0.44 -3.88
CA MET A 112 6.32 0.99 -3.97
C MET A 112 5.27 -0.12 -3.92
N ASP A 113 5.49 -1.26 -4.59
CA ASP A 113 4.62 -2.42 -4.49
C ASP A 113 4.50 -2.92 -3.04
N TYR A 114 5.62 -2.99 -2.30
CA TYR A 114 5.59 -3.30 -0.87
C TYR A 114 4.76 -2.28 -0.07
N VAL A 115 5.01 -0.98 -0.26
CA VAL A 115 4.29 0.09 0.46
C VAL A 115 2.79 0.05 0.16
N GLY A 116 2.40 -0.10 -1.11
CA GLY A 116 1.02 -0.24 -1.53
C GLY A 116 0.33 -1.42 -0.85
N ARG A 117 0.95 -2.61 -0.91
CA ARG A 117 0.42 -3.82 -0.26
C ARG A 117 0.29 -3.68 1.25
N ARG A 118 1.30 -3.09 1.92
CA ARG A 118 1.27 -2.88 3.37
C ARG A 118 0.17 -1.91 3.77
N LEU A 119 0.01 -0.80 3.05
CA LEU A 119 -1.08 0.15 3.25
C LEU A 119 -2.45 -0.52 3.03
N ALA A 120 -2.57 -1.38 2.02
CA ALA A 120 -3.80 -2.16 1.79
C ALA A 120 -4.13 -3.05 3.00
N LEU A 121 -3.16 -3.81 3.48
CA LEU A 121 -3.34 -4.71 4.62
C LEU A 121 -3.70 -3.97 5.91
N ASP A 122 -3.08 -2.80 6.15
CA ASP A 122 -3.27 -2.05 7.39
C ASP A 122 -4.53 -1.16 7.40
N HIS A 123 -4.99 -0.70 6.23
CA HIS A 123 -5.94 0.40 6.14
C HIS A 123 -7.12 0.21 5.19
N LEU A 124 -7.12 -0.84 4.36
CA LEU A 124 -8.26 -1.13 3.48
C LEU A 124 -9.07 -2.33 3.99
N PRO A 125 -10.41 -2.30 3.85
CA PRO A 125 -11.25 -3.43 4.21
C PRO A 125 -10.94 -4.63 3.29
N TYR A 126 -11.20 -5.83 3.79
CA TYR A 126 -10.90 -7.10 3.10
C TYR A 126 -11.36 -7.10 1.64
N ALA A 127 -12.62 -6.75 1.38
CA ALA A 127 -13.20 -6.79 0.03
C ALA A 127 -12.42 -5.91 -0.97
N THR A 128 -12.06 -4.70 -0.56
CA THR A 128 -11.28 -3.76 -1.38
C THR A 128 -9.89 -4.30 -1.67
N ARG A 129 -9.14 -4.70 -0.64
CA ARG A 129 -7.76 -5.18 -0.86
C ARG A 129 -7.71 -6.52 -1.59
N ALA A 130 -8.71 -7.38 -1.40
CA ALA A 130 -8.85 -8.63 -2.14
C ALA A 130 -9.08 -8.38 -3.64
N ALA A 131 -9.87 -7.37 -4.02
CA ALA A 131 -10.06 -6.96 -5.41
C ALA A 131 -8.75 -6.47 -6.07
N LEU A 132 -7.83 -5.92 -5.27
CA LEU A 132 -6.48 -5.52 -5.69
C LEU A 132 -5.46 -6.69 -5.65
N GLY A 133 -5.90 -7.91 -5.35
CA GLY A 133 -5.03 -9.09 -5.22
C GLY A 133 -4.16 -9.08 -3.96
N VAL A 134 -4.45 -8.23 -2.98
CA VAL A 134 -3.69 -8.09 -1.74
C VAL A 134 -4.35 -8.85 -0.60
N LEU A 135 -3.75 -9.98 -0.26
CA LEU A 135 -4.22 -10.93 0.74
C LEU A 135 -3.10 -11.29 1.71
N THR A 136 -3.45 -11.46 2.99
CA THR A 136 -2.55 -11.97 4.03
C THR A 136 -2.09 -13.39 3.68
N THR A 137 -1.03 -13.86 4.34
CA THR A 137 -0.55 -15.23 4.12
C THR A 137 -1.61 -16.27 4.53
N GLN A 138 -2.36 -16.03 5.60
CA GLN A 138 -3.44 -16.91 6.03
C GLN A 138 -4.58 -16.97 5.01
N GLU A 139 -5.02 -15.83 4.49
CA GLU A 139 -6.11 -15.76 3.52
C GLU A 139 -5.74 -16.42 2.18
N ARG A 140 -4.51 -16.21 1.70
CA ARG A 140 -4.01 -16.90 0.49
C ARG A 140 -4.00 -18.41 0.68
N THR A 141 -3.58 -18.88 1.85
CA THR A 141 -3.57 -20.32 2.16
C THR A 141 -4.98 -20.88 2.22
N ALA A 142 -5.92 -20.17 2.86
CA ALA A 142 -7.32 -20.58 2.90
C ALA A 142 -7.94 -20.69 1.51
N GLN A 143 -7.69 -19.73 0.61
CA GLN A 143 -8.23 -19.78 -0.76
C GLN A 143 -7.69 -20.98 -1.57
N GLN A 144 -6.42 -21.34 -1.39
CA GLN A 144 -5.84 -22.52 -2.04
C GLN A 144 -6.48 -23.82 -1.56
N THR A 145 -6.78 -23.93 -0.26
CA THR A 145 -7.47 -25.10 0.30
C THR A 145 -8.89 -25.26 -0.25
N HIS A 146 -9.65 -24.17 -0.36
CA HIS A 146 -11.02 -24.22 -0.88
C HIS A 146 -11.05 -24.59 -2.37
N GLY A 147 -10.10 -24.10 -3.17
CA GLY A 147 -10.00 -24.43 -4.59
C GLY A 147 -9.55 -25.88 -4.89
N ASN A 148 -8.95 -26.56 -3.92
CA ASN A 148 -8.43 -27.93 -4.09
C ASN A 148 -9.43 -29.04 -3.72
N THR A 149 -10.67 -28.70 -3.37
CA THR A 149 -11.75 -29.68 -3.17
C THR A 149 -12.36 -30.13 -4.51
N LYS A 150 -11.51 -30.57 -5.44
CA LYS A 150 -11.95 -31.37 -6.58
C LYS A 150 -12.14 -32.80 -6.09
N THR A 151 -13.38 -33.28 -6.07
CA THR A 151 -13.83 -34.64 -5.78
C THR A 151 -12.78 -35.68 -6.21
N PRO A 152 -12.34 -36.62 -5.34
CA PRO A 152 -11.52 -37.73 -5.80
C PRO A 152 -12.32 -38.46 -6.88
N ALA A 153 -11.73 -38.54 -8.08
CA ALA A 153 -12.30 -39.25 -9.20
C ALA A 153 -12.71 -40.65 -8.73
N GLY A 154 -13.99 -40.99 -8.94
CA GLY A 154 -14.58 -42.24 -8.47
C GLY A 154 -13.68 -43.42 -8.79
N THR A 155 -13.40 -44.21 -7.77
CA THR A 155 -12.66 -45.46 -7.89
C THR A 155 -13.43 -46.37 -8.85
N TRP A 156 -12.90 -46.56 -10.07
CA TRP A 156 -13.43 -47.53 -11.01
C TRP A 156 -13.19 -48.94 -10.47
N VAL A 157 -14.28 -49.65 -10.15
CA VAL A 157 -14.24 -51.07 -9.74
C VAL A 157 -14.62 -51.90 -10.98
N PRO A 158 -13.71 -52.68 -11.57
CA PRO A 158 -14.08 -53.57 -12.67
C PRO A 158 -14.95 -54.71 -12.14
N ALA A 159 -16.10 -54.93 -12.78
CA ALA A 159 -17.01 -56.02 -12.46
C ALA A 159 -16.40 -57.37 -12.85
N GLY A 160 -16.25 -58.24 -11.85
CA GLY A 160 -16.36 -59.70 -11.92
C GLY A 160 -15.60 -60.43 -13.03
N VAL A 161 -14.43 -60.97 -12.69
CA VAL A 161 -13.96 -62.25 -13.24
C VAL A 161 -14.05 -63.27 -12.12
N THR A 162 -14.78 -64.36 -12.34
CA THR A 162 -14.77 -65.56 -11.51
C THR A 162 -14.72 -66.76 -12.46
N PRO A 163 -13.87 -67.77 -12.19
CA PRO A 163 -13.57 -68.87 -13.11
C PRO A 163 -14.72 -69.84 -13.36
#